data_AF-A0A976Q6Z7-F1
#
_entry.id   AF-A0A976Q6Z7-F1
#
_cell.length_a   1.000
_cell.length_b   1.000
_cell.length_c   1.000
_cell.angle_alpha   90.00
_cell.angle_beta   90.00
_cell.angle_gamma   90.00
#
_symmetry.space_group_name_H-M   'P 1'
#
loop_
_entity.id
_entity.type
_entity.pdbx_description
1 polymer ?
#
loop_
_entity_poly.entity_id
_entity_poly.type
_entity_poly.pdbx_seq_one_letter_code
_entity_poly.pdbx_strand_id
1 'polypeptide(L)'
;ISIPASLEGNQYSVIQLMVNDTNFLPATILKPRPTRAQFERDFVNAKVDEDMYETARKNTSASQKRIILSSLPYDGKEAVGASLNQQASKYYYSGQLPPMNILNPAAWKSFINSWKRGDYKSKK
;
A
#
# COMPACT_ATOMS: atom_id res chain seq x y z
N ILE A 1 51.02 1.19 -38.21
CA ILE A 1 51.96 1.79 -39.19
C ILE A 1 53.34 1.62 -38.59
N SER A 2 54.26 0.95 -39.30
CA SER A 2 55.65 0.82 -38.85
C SER A 2 56.49 1.82 -39.62
N ILE A 3 57.04 2.81 -38.92
CA ILE A 3 57.93 3.81 -39.50
C ILE A 3 59.36 3.25 -39.42
N PRO A 4 60.10 3.17 -40.53
CA PRO A 4 61.47 2.63 -40.51
C PRO A 4 62.41 3.50 -39.69
N ALA A 5 63.34 2.86 -38.98
CA ALA A 5 64.25 3.53 -38.05
C ALA A 5 65.42 4.27 -38.74
N SER A 6 65.69 3.99 -40.02
CA SER A 6 66.68 4.72 -40.83
C SER A 6 66.09 5.14 -42.17
N LEU A 7 66.41 6.35 -42.60
CA LEU A 7 66.00 6.94 -43.88
C LEU A 7 67.26 7.25 -44.70
N GLU A 8 67.41 6.66 -45.88
CA GLU A 8 68.55 6.91 -46.80
C GLU A 8 68.39 8.20 -47.62
N GLY A 9 67.70 9.20 -47.08
CA GLY A 9 67.41 10.46 -47.77
C GLY A 9 66.63 11.44 -46.91
N ASN A 10 66.46 12.67 -47.41
CA ASN A 10 65.94 13.78 -46.61
C ASN A 10 64.40 13.92 -46.64
N GLN A 11 63.68 13.04 -47.34
CA GLN A 11 62.22 13.12 -47.49
C GLN A 11 61.59 11.72 -47.40
N TYR A 12 60.55 11.59 -46.57
CA TYR A 12 59.76 10.37 -46.42
C TYR A 12 58.28 10.76 -46.48
N SER A 13 57.53 10.21 -47.43
CA SER A 13 56.10 10.49 -47.61
C SER A 13 55.28 9.23 -47.30
N VAL A 14 54.37 9.35 -46.33
CA VAL A 14 53.43 8.28 -45.97
C VAL A 14 52.03 8.77 -46.29
N ILE A 15 51.34 8.04 -47.16
CA ILE A 15 49.94 8.28 -47.47
C ILE A 15 49.13 7.42 -46.49
N GLN A 16 48.63 8.05 -45.43
CA GLN A 16 47.71 7.43 -44.49
C GLN A 16 46.28 7.66 -44.97
N LEU A 17 45.64 6.62 -45.50
CA LEU A 17 44.22 6.66 -45.82
C LEU A 17 43.41 6.62 -44.50
N MET A 18 42.66 7.69 -44.25
CA MET A 18 41.72 7.76 -43.12
C MET A 18 40.44 7.01 -43.50
N VAL A 19 39.99 6.10 -42.64
CA VAL A 19 38.65 5.51 -42.74
C VAL A 19 37.73 6.35 -41.86
N ASN A 20 36.62 6.85 -42.42
CA ASN A 20 35.60 7.54 -41.64
C ASN A 20 34.90 6.53 -40.73
N ASP A 21 35.24 6.53 -39.44
CA ASP A 21 34.50 5.78 -38.44
C ASP A 21 33.30 6.64 -37.99
N THR A 22 32.10 6.25 -38.41
CA THR A 22 30.88 6.98 -38.06
C THR A 22 30.38 6.46 -36.72
N ASN A 23 30.85 7.05 -35.63
CA ASN A 23 30.27 6.77 -34.32
C ASN A 23 28.88 7.42 -34.24
N PHE A 24 27.84 6.60 -34.41
CA PHE A 24 26.47 7.03 -34.16
C PHE A 24 26.27 7.21 -32.66
N LEU A 25 26.17 8.47 -32.23
CA LEU A 25 25.67 8.76 -30.88
C LEU A 25 24.23 8.24 -30.79
N PRO A 26 23.87 7.54 -29.70
CA PRO A 26 22.50 7.08 -29.51
C PRO A 26 21.56 8.30 -29.55
N ALA A 27 20.50 8.20 -30.35
CA ALA A 27 19.50 9.25 -30.46
C ALA A 27 18.93 9.57 -29.06
N THR A 28 19.17 10.78 -28.57
CA THR A 28 18.57 11.27 -27.33
C THR A 28 17.20 11.85 -27.65
N ILE A 29 16.15 11.18 -27.18
CA ILE A 29 14.77 11.66 -27.34
C ILE A 29 14.54 12.82 -26.35
N LEU A 30 14.61 14.05 -26.84
CA LEU A 30 14.22 15.24 -26.07
C LEU A 30 12.69 15.35 -26.05
N LYS A 31 12.08 15.06 -24.90
CA LYS A 31 10.64 15.30 -24.71
C LYS A 31 10.39 16.80 -24.49
N PRO A 32 9.41 17.42 -25.17
CA PRO A 32 9.05 18.81 -24.91
C PRO A 32 8.57 18.95 -23.45
N ARG A 33 8.86 20.10 -22.83
CA ARG A 33 8.39 20.35 -21.46
C ARG A 33 6.85 20.35 -21.44
N PRO A 34 6.22 19.73 -20.41
CA PRO A 34 4.77 19.77 -20.28
C PRO A 34 4.29 21.21 -20.16
N THR A 35 3.13 21.50 -20.75
CA THR A 35 2.44 22.78 -20.51
C THR A 35 2.02 22.88 -19.05
N ARG A 36 1.84 24.10 -18.52
CA ARG A 36 1.46 24.30 -17.12
C ARG A 36 0.24 23.47 -16.70
N ALA A 37 -0.81 23.46 -17.52
CA ALA A 37 -2.02 22.69 -17.24
C ALA A 37 -1.79 21.17 -17.25
N GLN A 38 -0.92 20.67 -18.14
CA GLN A 38 -0.55 19.26 -18.16
C GLN A 38 0.27 18.88 -16.94
N PHE A 39 1.23 19.72 -16.54
CA PHE A 39 2.02 19.51 -15.33
C PHE A 39 1.13 19.50 -14.08
N GLU A 40 0.21 20.46 -13.93
CA GLU A 40 -0.71 20.50 -12.78
C GLU A 40 -1.58 19.25 -12.71
N ARG A 41 -2.17 18.82 -13.84
CA ARG A 41 -2.93 17.57 -13.91
C ARG A 41 -2.07 16.36 -13.56
N ASP A 42 -0.89 16.24 -14.16
CA ASP A 42 -0.04 15.07 -13.99
C ASP A 42 0.55 15.00 -12.58
N PHE A 43 0.87 16.15 -11.97
CA PHE A 43 1.35 16.26 -10.59
C PHE A 43 0.28 15.83 -9.57
N VAL A 44 -0.97 16.25 -9.75
CA VAL A 44 -2.08 15.86 -8.86
C VAL A 44 -2.39 14.36 -8.99
N ASN A 45 -2.28 13.80 -10.20
CA ASN A 45 -2.58 12.39 -10.45
C ASN A 45 -1.36 11.46 -10.33
N ALA A 46 -0.17 12.03 -10.10
CA ALA A 46 1.05 11.26 -9.95
C ALA A 46 0.94 10.38 -8.70
N LYS A 47 1.04 9.07 -8.92
CA LYS A 47 1.23 8.13 -7.82
C LYS A 47 2.69 8.22 -7.39
N VAL A 48 2.89 8.68 -6.16
CA VAL A 48 4.19 8.60 -5.51
C VAL A 48 4.32 7.19 -4.96
N ASP A 49 5.42 6.51 -5.30
CA ASP A 49 5.71 5.19 -4.77
C ASP A 49 5.80 5.25 -3.24
N GLU A 50 5.16 4.29 -2.59
CA GLU A 50 5.15 4.23 -1.13
C GLU A 50 6.48 3.68 -0.64
N ASP A 51 7.11 4.40 0.29
CA ASP A 51 8.23 3.83 1.03
C ASP A 51 7.76 2.64 1.89
N MET A 52 8.69 1.75 2.24
CA MET A 52 8.44 0.60 3.11
C MET A 52 7.83 1.03 4.46
N TYR A 53 8.23 2.20 4.98
CA TYR A 53 7.67 2.76 6.20
C TYR A 53 6.18 3.11 6.05
N GLU A 54 5.80 3.79 4.97
CA GLU A 54 4.40 4.16 4.72
C GLU A 54 3.54 2.92 4.47
N THR A 55 4.07 1.94 3.74
CA THR A 55 3.43 0.63 3.54
C THR A 55 3.15 -0.05 4.89
N ALA A 56 4.15 -0.12 5.77
CA ALA A 56 4.01 -0.70 7.10
C ALA A 56 2.99 0.06 7.97
N ARG A 57 2.99 1.39 7.90
CA ARG A 57 2.03 2.25 8.60
C ARG A 57 0.59 1.97 8.17
N LYS A 58 0.34 1.85 6.86
CA LYS A 58 -0.99 1.54 6.32
C LYS A 58 -1.47 0.16 6.72
N ASN A 59 -0.62 -0.85 6.62
CA ASN A 59 -0.94 -2.23 7.02
C ASN A 59 -1.21 -2.35 8.54
N THR A 60 -0.52 -1.53 9.35
CA THR A 60 -0.67 -1.52 10.81
C THR A 60 -1.79 -0.60 11.30
N SER A 61 -2.40 0.19 10.41
CA SER A 61 -3.46 1.12 10.77
C SER A 61 -4.67 0.40 11.39
N ALA A 62 -5.31 1.02 12.39
CA ALA A 62 -6.46 0.43 13.07
C ALA A 62 -7.66 0.22 12.13
N SER A 63 -7.83 1.09 11.15
CA SER A 63 -8.83 0.97 10.09
C SER A 63 -8.60 -0.27 9.24
N GLN A 64 -7.37 -0.49 8.78
CA GLN A 64 -7.03 -1.66 7.95
C GLN A 64 -7.21 -2.96 8.75
N LYS A 65 -6.74 -2.99 9.99
CA LYS A 65 -6.95 -4.15 10.89
C LYS A 65 -8.43 -4.45 11.12
N ARG A 66 -9.27 -3.42 11.31
CA ARG A 66 -10.72 -3.60 11.47
C ARG A 66 -11.38 -4.19 10.23
N ILE A 67 -10.96 -3.74 9.03
CA ILE A 67 -11.45 -4.29 7.77
C ILE A 67 -11.07 -5.76 7.67
N ILE A 68 -9.78 -6.09 7.90
CA ILE A 68 -9.27 -7.46 7.87
C ILE A 68 -10.05 -8.36 8.84
N LEU A 69 -10.26 -7.91 10.09
CA LEU A 69 -11.04 -8.64 11.09
C LEU A 69 -12.51 -8.82 10.71
N SER A 70 -13.10 -7.88 9.96
CA SER A 70 -14.49 -7.99 9.50
C SER A 70 -14.66 -8.88 8.27
N SER A 71 -13.60 -9.02 7.45
CA SER A 71 -13.63 -9.81 6.23
C SER A 71 -13.19 -11.26 6.42
N LEU A 72 -12.38 -11.52 7.46
CA LEU A 72 -11.91 -12.87 7.74
C LEU A 72 -13.03 -13.68 8.42
N PRO A 73 -13.38 -14.86 7.89
CA PRO A 73 -14.24 -15.79 8.62
C PRO A 73 -13.49 -16.27 9.86
N TYR A 74 -14.22 -16.44 10.97
CA TYR A 74 -13.64 -17.00 12.19
C TYR A 74 -13.06 -18.38 11.89
N ASP A 75 -11.77 -18.58 12.18
CA ASP A 75 -11.19 -19.92 12.17
C ASP A 75 -11.87 -20.76 13.27
N GLY A 76 -12.04 -22.06 13.04
CA GLY A 76 -12.73 -22.95 13.98
C GLY A 76 -12.09 -22.92 15.38
N LYS A 77 -10.76 -22.77 15.45
CA LYS A 77 -10.03 -22.62 16.72
C LYS A 77 -10.29 -21.28 17.40
N GLU A 78 -10.33 -20.19 16.63
CA GLU A 78 -10.63 -18.85 17.15
C GLU A 78 -12.08 -18.76 17.65
N ALA A 79 -13.03 -19.33 16.92
CA ALA A 79 -14.43 -19.38 17.31
C ALA A 79 -14.65 -20.16 18.61
N VAL A 80 -13.99 -21.32 18.76
CA VAL A 80 -14.03 -22.11 19.99
C VAL A 80 -13.37 -21.34 21.15
N GLY A 81 -12.21 -20.73 20.92
CA GLY A 81 -11.55 -19.88 21.93
C GLY A 81 -12.42 -18.71 22.38
N ALA A 82 -13.06 -18.00 21.44
CA ALA A 82 -13.99 -16.91 21.75
C ALA A 82 -15.21 -17.39 22.55
N SER A 83 -15.78 -18.55 22.19
CA SER A 83 -16.89 -19.16 22.93
C SER A 83 -16.48 -19.56 24.35
N LEU A 84 -15.30 -20.19 24.51
CA LEU A 84 -14.76 -20.56 25.83
C LEU A 84 -14.46 -19.33 26.68
N ASN A 85 -13.90 -18.27 26.11
CA ASN A 85 -13.68 -17.00 26.81
C ASN A 85 -15.00 -16.37 27.27
N GLN A 86 -16.03 -16.42 26.43
CA GLN A 86 -17.37 -15.94 26.79
C GLN A 86 -17.98 -16.78 27.92
N GLN A 87 -17.82 -18.11 27.88
CA GLN A 87 -18.26 -19.00 28.95
C GLN A 87 -17.49 -18.76 30.25
N ALA A 88 -16.16 -18.64 30.19
CA ALA A 88 -15.32 -18.32 31.35
C ALA A 88 -15.71 -16.97 31.98
N SER A 89 -15.98 -15.95 31.16
CA SER A 89 -16.47 -14.66 31.64
C SER A 89 -17.82 -14.79 32.35
N LYS A 90 -18.74 -15.62 31.83
CA LYS A 90 -20.02 -15.92 32.50
C LYS A 90 -19.80 -16.65 33.83
N TYR A 91 -18.89 -17.62 33.86
CA TYR A 91 -18.54 -18.35 35.09
C TYR A 91 -17.87 -17.47 36.13
N TYR A 92 -17.08 -16.48 35.72
CA TYR A 92 -16.48 -15.51 36.64
C TYR A 92 -17.53 -14.73 37.44
N TYR A 93 -18.68 -14.44 36.82
CA TYR A 93 -19.83 -13.82 37.48
C TYR A 93 -20.84 -14.84 38.02
N SER A 94 -20.56 -16.15 37.94
CA SER A 94 -21.43 -17.18 38.51
C SER A 94 -21.31 -17.16 40.04
N GLY A 95 -22.33 -16.60 40.70
CA GLY A 95 -22.36 -16.42 42.16
C GLY A 95 -22.39 -14.94 42.60
N GLN A 96 -22.18 -14.00 41.68
CA GLN A 96 -22.36 -12.56 41.90
C GLN A 96 -23.38 -12.02 40.89
N LEU A 97 -24.02 -10.89 41.18
CA LEU A 97 -24.88 -10.25 40.19
C LEU A 97 -24.02 -9.81 39.00
N PRO A 98 -24.30 -10.29 37.77
CA PRO A 98 -23.55 -9.86 36.60
C PRO A 98 -23.74 -8.35 36.40
N PRO A 99 -22.74 -7.64 35.86
CA PRO A 99 -22.83 -6.20 35.63
C PRO A 99 -24.04 -5.86 34.77
N MET A 100 -24.98 -5.09 35.33
CA MET A 100 -26.18 -4.67 34.63
C MET A 100 -25.87 -3.48 33.71
N ASN A 101 -26.07 -3.67 32.40
CA ASN A 101 -25.83 -2.64 31.38
C ASN A 101 -26.95 -1.58 31.27
N ILE A 102 -27.79 -1.42 32.30
CA ILE A 102 -28.93 -0.50 32.29
C ILE A 102 -28.52 0.97 32.14
N LEU A 103 -27.31 1.35 32.57
CA LEU A 103 -26.79 2.71 32.44
C LEU A 103 -25.84 2.90 31.25
N ASN A 104 -25.70 1.91 30.36
CA ASN A 104 -24.85 2.04 29.18
C ASN A 104 -25.60 2.79 28.05
N PRO A 105 -25.20 4.01 27.66
CA PRO A 105 -25.88 4.78 26.62
C PRO A 105 -25.89 4.10 25.24
N ALA A 106 -24.94 3.20 24.96
CA ALA A 106 -24.95 2.41 23.72
C ALA A 106 -26.07 1.35 23.71
N ALA A 107 -26.41 0.77 24.87
CA ALA A 107 -27.51 -0.19 25.01
C ALA A 107 -28.89 0.48 24.83
N TRP A 108 -28.99 1.77 25.11
CA TRP A 108 -30.22 2.53 24.88
C TRP A 108 -30.47 2.75 23.39
N LYS A 109 -29.42 2.98 22.60
CA LYS A 109 -29.52 3.08 21.14
C LYS A 109 -30.04 1.77 20.54
N SER A 110 -29.52 0.62 20.98
CA SER A 110 -30.01 -0.68 20.50
C SER A 110 -31.44 -0.93 20.94
N PHE A 111 -31.81 -0.61 22.18
CA PHE A 111 -33.19 -0.70 22.67
C PHE A 111 -34.17 0.16 21.86
N ILE A 112 -33.86 1.45 21.65
CA ILE A 112 -34.68 2.36 20.84
C ILE A 112 -34.83 1.82 19.41
N ASN A 113 -33.76 1.30 18.83
CA ASN A 113 -33.80 0.71 17.50
C ASN A 113 -34.68 -0.54 17.45
N SER A 114 -34.58 -1.44 18.44
CA SER A 114 -35.43 -2.63 18.55
C SER A 114 -36.90 -2.27 18.78
N TRP A 115 -37.17 -1.24 19.56
CA TRP A 115 -38.52 -0.73 19.76
C TRP A 115 -39.10 -0.14 18.48
N LYS A 116 -38.33 0.66 17.73
CA LYS A 116 -38.71 1.19 16.40
C LYS A 116 -38.96 0.08 15.38
N ARG A 117 -38.17 -0.99 15.40
CA ARG A 117 -38.40 -2.18 14.56
C ARG A 117 -39.64 -2.98 14.96
N GLY A 118 -40.19 -2.73 16.15
CA GLY A 118 -41.38 -3.42 16.65
C GLY A 118 -41.07 -4.80 17.23
N ASP A 119 -39.83 -5.09 17.60
CA ASP A 119 -39.39 -6.39 18.14
C ASP A 119 -40.18 -6.79 19.42
N TYR A 120 -40.74 -5.80 20.12
CA TYR A 120 -41.54 -5.98 21.35
C TYR A 120 -43.06 -5.92 21.11
N LYS A 121 -43.53 -5.77 19.86
CA LYS A 121 -44.97 -5.86 19.58
C LYS A 121 -45.39 -7.33 19.62
N SER A 122 -46.15 -7.69 20.65
CA SER A 122 -46.82 -9.00 20.72
C SER A 122 -47.71 -9.16 19.49
N LYS A 123 -47.48 -10.23 18.70
CA LYS A 123 -48.45 -10.68 17.70
C LYS A 123 -49.58 -11.37 18.47
N LYS A 124 -50.68 -10.65 18.67
CA LYS A 124 -51.99 -11.27 18.86
C LYS A 124 -52.49 -11.79 17.52
#